data_AF-A0A9D2G3A8-F1
#
_entry.id   AF-A0A9D2G3A8-F1
#
_cell.length_a   1.000
_cell.length_b   1.000
_cell.length_c   1.000
_cell.angle_alpha   90.00
_cell.angle_beta   90.00
_cell.angle_gamma   90.00
#
_symmetry.space_group_name_H-M   'P 1'
#
loop_
_entity.id
_entity.type
_entity.pdbx_description
1 polymer ?
#
loop_
_entity_poly.entity_id
_entity_poly.type
_entity_poly.pdbx_seq_one_letter_code
_entity_poly.pdbx_strand_id
1 'polypeptide(L)'
;MKQLLLVSHGRFAEELKKSVEMILGPQENIYTVSLLPNEGEKEFTEKFDGILQQLEGEVTVFADLLGGTPANIVSKKIMKDA
;
A
#
# COMPACT_ATOMS: atom_id res chain seq x y z
N MET A 1 -11.53 -9.58 -9.36
CA MET A 1 -11.64 -8.10 -9.39
C MET A 1 -10.25 -7.56 -9.15
N LYS A 2 -9.80 -6.50 -9.84
CA LYS A 2 -8.44 -5.97 -9.60
C LYS A 2 -8.42 -5.15 -8.32
N GLN A 3 -7.52 -5.48 -7.40
CA GLN A 3 -7.37 -4.79 -6.13
C GLN A 3 -6.13 -3.89 -6.17
N LEU A 4 -6.27 -2.65 -5.70
CA LEU A 4 -5.21 -1.66 -5.70
C LEU A 4 -4.78 -1.37 -4.27
N LEU A 5 -3.49 -1.54 -3.99
CA LEU A 5 -2.89 -1.20 -2.70
C LEU A 5 -1.95 -0.01 -2.87
N LEU A 6 -2.26 1.10 -2.23
CA LEU A 6 -1.44 2.30 -2.22
C LEU A 6 -0.54 2.28 -0.98
N VAL A 7 0.76 2.53 -1.14
CA VAL A 7 1.70 2.59 -0.02
C VAL A 7 2.49 3.89 -0.04
N SER A 8 2.73 4.48 1.12
CA SER A 8 3.48 5.74 1.19
C SER A 8 4.12 5.99 2.55
N HIS A 9 5.09 6.92 2.58
CA HIS A 9 5.45 7.64 3.80
C HIS A 9 4.32 8.60 4.21
N GLY A 10 4.13 8.74 5.51
CA GLY A 10 3.03 9.53 6.06
C GLY A 10 1.68 9.08 5.49
N ARG A 11 0.72 10.02 5.45
CA ARG A 11 -0.66 9.75 5.02
C ARG A 11 -0.92 10.00 3.54
N PHE A 12 0.12 10.11 2.71
CA PHE A 12 -0.07 10.46 1.30
C PHE A 12 -1.00 9.49 0.56
N ALA A 13 -0.81 8.17 0.72
CA ALA A 13 -1.68 7.14 0.13
C ALA A 13 -3.14 7.24 0.62
N GLU A 14 -3.34 7.50 1.91
CA GLU A 14 -4.68 7.68 2.51
C GLU A 14 -5.40 8.90 1.90
N GLU A 15 -4.72 10.05 1.85
CA GLU A 15 -5.28 11.28 1.30
C GLU A 15 -5.44 11.22 -0.23
N LEU A 16 -4.58 10.45 -0.92
CA LEU A 16 -4.74 10.15 -2.34
C LEU A 16 -6.02 9.34 -2.57
N LYS A 17 -6.28 8.28 -1.78
CA LYS A 17 -7.55 7.53 -1.85
C LYS A 17 -8.74 8.46 -1.63
N LYS A 18 -8.73 9.31 -0.60
CA LYS A 18 -9.83 10.26 -0.34
C LYS A 18 -10.05 11.21 -1.52
N SER A 19 -8.98 11.68 -2.14
CA SER A 19 -9.06 12.54 -3.33
C SER A 19 -9.70 11.80 -4.52
N VAL A 20 -9.37 10.53 -4.72
CA VAL A 20 -10.03 9.68 -5.73
C VAL A 20 -11.52 9.49 -5.39
N GLU A 21 -11.85 9.22 -4.13
CA GLU A 21 -13.23 9.03 -3.68
C GLU A 21 -14.09 10.30 -3.80
N MET A 22 -13.49 11.48 -3.66
CA MET A 22 -14.15 12.76 -3.92
C MET A 22 -14.59 12.92 -5.39
N ILE A 23 -13.87 12.29 -6.32
CA ILE A 23 -14.12 12.42 -7.77
C ILE A 23 -15.01 11.27 -8.27
N LEU A 24 -14.74 10.05 -7.81
CA LEU A 24 -15.35 8.82 -8.34
C LEU A 24 -16.38 8.18 -7.39
N GLY A 25 -16.57 8.74 -6.19
CA GLY A 25 -17.35 8.12 -5.13
C GLY A 25 -16.57 7.03 -4.39
N PRO A 26 -17.19 6.36 -3.39
CA PRO A 26 -16.53 5.37 -2.53
C PRO A 26 -15.80 4.28 -3.32
N GLN A 27 -14.58 3.93 -2.90
CA GLN A 27 -13.75 2.92 -3.57
C GLN A 27 -13.44 1.77 -2.61
N GLU A 28 -14.16 0.65 -2.75
CA GLU A 28 -14.02 -0.53 -1.89
C GLU A 28 -12.78 -1.38 -2.22
N ASN A 29 -12.28 -1.30 -3.45
CA ASN A 29 -11.15 -2.08 -3.95
C ASN A 29 -9.80 -1.33 -3.89
N ILE A 30 -9.76 -0.15 -3.27
CA ILE A 30 -8.54 0.62 -3.03
C ILE A 30 -8.20 0.56 -1.54
N TYR A 31 -7.02 0.04 -1.24
CA TYR A 31 -6.48 -0.14 0.09
C TYR A 31 -5.24 0.75 0.28
N THR A 32 -4.90 1.07 1.52
CA THR A 32 -3.79 1.97 1.82
C THR A 32 -2.96 1.48 3.00
N VAL A 33 -1.63 1.54 2.91
CA VAL A 33 -0.72 1.30 4.04
C VAL A 33 0.29 2.44 4.14
N SER A 34 0.26 3.12 5.28
CA SER A 34 1.12 4.27 5.58
C SER A 34 2.33 3.85 6.42
N LEU A 35 3.51 4.37 6.12
CA LEU A 35 4.68 4.35 7.01
C LEU A 35 4.76 5.69 7.75
N LEU A 36 4.40 5.69 9.04
CA LEU A 36 4.39 6.89 9.87
C LEU A 36 5.78 7.18 10.47
N PRO A 37 6.05 8.43 10.91
CA PRO A 37 7.39 8.83 11.38
C PRO A 37 7.97 8.02 12.54
N ASN A 38 7.12 7.39 13.35
CA ASN A 38 7.50 6.58 14.51
C ASN A 38 7.54 5.07 14.20
N GLU A 39 7.40 4.69 12.93
CA GLU A 39 7.39 3.31 12.48
C GLU A 39 8.65 3.00 11.66
N GLY A 40 9.15 1.78 11.76
CA GLY A 40 10.25 1.28 10.97
C GLY A 40 9.81 0.29 9.90
N GLU A 41 10.80 -0.39 9.30
CA GLU A 41 10.56 -1.39 8.26
C GLU A 41 9.71 -2.56 8.77
N LYS A 42 9.90 -2.96 10.03
CA LYS A 42 9.20 -4.10 10.63
C LYS A 42 7.71 -3.80 10.76
N GLU A 43 7.36 -2.69 11.38
CA GLU A 43 5.97 -2.27 11.60
C GLU A 43 5.23 -2.08 10.27
N PHE A 44 5.91 -1.50 9.27
CA PHE A 44 5.34 -1.40 7.93
C PHE A 44 5.12 -2.75 7.27
N THR A 45 6.09 -3.66 7.37
CA THR A 45 5.99 -5.02 6.80
C THR A 45 4.81 -5.77 7.41
N GLU A 46 4.64 -5.71 8.74
CA GLU A 46 3.52 -6.36 9.43
C GLU A 46 2.16 -5.82 8.97
N LYS A 47 2.02 -4.50 8.81
CA LYS A 47 0.79 -3.89 8.27
C LYS A 47 0.54 -4.27 6.81
N PHE A 48 1.58 -4.22 5.99
CA PHE A 48 1.50 -4.59 4.59
C PHE A 48 1.06 -6.04 4.43
N ASP A 49 1.69 -6.97 5.15
CA ASP A 49 1.35 -8.39 5.13
C ASP A 49 -0.07 -8.65 5.66
N GLY A 50 -0.46 -7.96 6.73
CA GLY A 50 -1.80 -8.06 7.31
C GLY A 50 -2.91 -7.63 6.33
N ILE A 51 -2.68 -6.56 5.56
CA ILE A 51 -3.60 -6.16 4.49
C ILE A 51 -3.56 -7.18 3.36
N LEU A 52 -2.36 -7.56 2.89
CA LEU A 52 -2.21 -8.48 1.76
C LEU A 52 -2.90 -9.84 1.99
N GLN A 53 -2.88 -10.37 3.21
CA GLN A 53 -3.57 -11.61 3.58
C GLN A 53 -5.11 -11.53 3.49
N GLN A 54 -5.67 -10.31 3.53
CA GLN A 54 -7.11 -10.09 3.38
C GLN A 54 -7.52 -9.92 1.91
N LEU A 55 -6.54 -9.79 1.00
CA LEU A 55 -6.78 -9.57 -0.42
C LEU A 55 -6.70 -10.90 -1.17
N GLU A 56 -7.72 -11.18 -1.99
CA GLU A 56 -7.74 -12.34 -2.89
C GLU A 56 -7.46 -11.94 -4.36
N GLY A 57 -6.79 -12.82 -5.11
CA GLY A 57 -6.53 -12.63 -6.53
C GLY A 57 -5.38 -11.65 -6.84
N GLU A 58 -5.46 -10.98 -8.00
CA GLU A 58 -4.40 -10.09 -8.50
C GLU A 58 -4.43 -8.73 -7.77
N VAL A 59 -3.34 -8.43 -7.06
CA VAL A 59 -3.13 -7.16 -6.34
C VAL A 59 -2.07 -6.33 -7.07
N THR A 60 -2.42 -5.10 -7.42
CA THR A 60 -1.46 -4.10 -7.93
C THR A 60 -1.06 -3.18 -6.79
N VAL A 61 0.24 -2.92 -6.62
CA VAL A 61 0.75 -2.04 -5.56
C VAL A 61 1.36 -0.77 -6.16
N PHE A 62 0.91 0.40 -5.72
CA PHE A 62 1.52 1.70 -6.06
C PHE A 62 2.24 2.28 -4.86
N ALA A 63 3.52 2.60 -5.02
CA ALA A 63 4.31 3.26 -4.00
C ALA A 63 4.52 4.74 -4.33
N ASP A 64 4.61 5.56 -3.29
CA ASP A 64 4.85 7.00 -3.37
C ASP A 64 6.18 7.37 -4.05
N LEU A 65 7.27 6.76 -3.58
CA LEU A 65 8.64 7.12 -3.96
C LEU A 65 9.46 5.85 -4.21
N LEU A 66 10.00 5.75 -5.43
CA LEU A 66 10.96 4.70 -5.76
C LEU A 66 12.20 4.81 -4.87
N GLY A 67 12.65 3.68 -4.31
CA GLY A 67 13.78 3.62 -3.38
C GLY A 67 13.44 3.95 -1.92
N GLY A 68 12.21 4.40 -1.64
CA GLY A 68 11.71 4.58 -0.28
C GLY A 68 11.43 3.25 0.43
N THR A 69 11.32 3.29 1.76
CA THR A 69 11.05 2.08 2.57
C THR A 69 9.79 1.31 2.10
N PRO A 70 8.63 1.97 1.85
CA PRO A 70 7.46 1.28 1.32
C PRO A 70 7.74 0.54 -0.01
N ALA A 71 8.34 1.23 -0.98
CA ALA A 71 8.65 0.66 -2.30
C ALA A 71 9.65 -0.51 -2.21
N ASN A 72 10.68 -0.39 -1.37
CA ASN A 72 11.70 -1.41 -1.20
C ASN A 72 11.15 -2.69 -0.57
N ILE A 73 10.29 -2.56 0.46
CA ILE A 73 9.67 -3.70 1.13
C ILE A 73 8.74 -4.45 0.17
N VAL A 74 7.89 -3.72 -0.55
CA VAL A 74 6.99 -4.30 -1.56
C VAL A 74 7.80 -5.04 -2.64
N SER A 75 8.84 -4.40 -3.17
CA SER A 75 9.68 -5.00 -4.21
C SER A 75 10.37 -6.28 -3.72
N LYS A 76 10.94 -6.26 -2.50
CA LYS A 76 11.57 -7.45 -1.89
C LYS A 76 10.59 -8.62 -1.72
N LYS A 77 9.34 -8.33 -1.39
CA LYS A 77 8.28 -9.36 -1.24
C LYS A 77 7.94 -9.97 -2.59
N ILE A 78 7.59 -9.15 -3.59
CA ILE A 78 7.23 -9.62 -4.93
C ILE A 78 8.37 -10.41 -5.57
N MET A 79 9.63 -9.95 -5.42
CA MET A 79 10.79 -10.62 -5.99
C MET A 79 11.21 -11.90 -5.25
N LYS A 80 10.79 -12.10 -3.99
CA LYS A 80 11.07 -13.35 -3.25
C LYS A 80 10.12 -14.48 -3.60
N ASP A 81 8.91 -14.13 -4.04
CA ASP A 81 7.86 -15.07 -4.42
C ASP A 81 7.82 -15.33 -5.94
N ALA A 82 8.78 -14.78 -6.69
CA ALA A 82 8.99 -14.97 -8.13
C ALA A 82 10.17 -15.90 -8.41
#